data_AF-A0A7W6AJR1-F1
#
_entry.id   AF-A0A7W6AJR1-F1
#
_cell.length_a   1.000
_cell.length_b   1.000
_cell.length_c   1.000
_cell.angle_alpha   90.00
_cell.angle_beta   90.00
_cell.angle_gamma   90.00
#
_symmetry.space_group_name_H-M   'P 1'
#
loop_
_entity.id
_entity.type
_entity.pdbx_description
1 polymer ?
#
loop_
_entity_poly.entity_id
_entity_poly.type
_entity_poly.pdbx_seq_one_letter_code
_entity_poly.pdbx_strand_id
1 'polypeptide(L)'
;MKRPDIRLGLRLQIALLGMGGVLLLGLVYMIGLSRQEALQEKPDAGARLRSAIVAIHGDLGSARQVETEFLLKRRESLIGKRETLVARIAEQLKQVEQAVAELPADAPLKRAEAIRAGLNLYMTRFQNVAAAQRTLGLTEKDGVQGSLREAVHAVEKRLFSFDEPRLSVLMLMMRRHEKDFILRGEDKYVDELRDRVREFKPALTASALSQEVKTELGTLIGSYEARFMAYAAGASTLKEEADDLASIFGRLDPLVAEVETAVEQEDAAMQAEIAATRSHTTLAMWAIIAATVLCAGALSL
;
A
#
# COMPACT_ATOMS: atom_id res chain seq x y z
N MET A 1 -20.24 75.09 -37.23
CA MET A 1 -20.97 73.85 -36.85
C MET A 1 -21.09 73.80 -35.34
N LYS A 2 -22.25 74.21 -34.79
CA LYS A 2 -22.58 74.07 -33.35
C LYS A 2 -23.07 72.64 -33.13
N ARG A 3 -22.45 71.89 -32.22
CA ARG A 3 -22.99 70.61 -31.76
C ARG A 3 -24.35 70.88 -31.09
N PRO A 4 -25.40 70.10 -31.36
CA PRO A 4 -26.66 70.24 -30.65
C PRO A 4 -26.44 69.85 -29.18
N ASP A 5 -26.64 70.80 -28.26
CA ASP A 5 -26.69 70.54 -26.82
C ASP A 5 -28.02 69.85 -26.50
N ILE A 6 -27.98 68.52 -26.40
CA ILE A 6 -29.12 67.71 -25.98
C ILE A 6 -29.27 67.91 -24.46
N ARG A 7 -30.13 68.83 -24.04
CA ARG A 7 -30.52 69.00 -22.63
C ARG A 7 -31.56 67.94 -22.25
N LEU A 8 -31.08 66.79 -21.79
CA LEU A 8 -31.92 65.73 -21.23
C LEU A 8 -32.63 66.24 -19.95
N GLY A 9 -33.93 65.97 -19.82
CA GLY A 9 -34.67 66.28 -18.58
C GLY A 9 -34.20 65.41 -17.42
N LEU A 10 -34.21 65.96 -16.19
CA LEU A 10 -33.65 65.32 -14.98
C LEU A 10 -34.16 63.89 -14.75
N ARG A 11 -35.47 63.66 -14.97
CA ARG A 11 -36.10 62.33 -14.85
C ARG A 11 -35.52 61.31 -15.84
N LEU A 12 -35.15 61.75 -17.04
CA LEU A 12 -34.58 60.90 -18.08
C LEU A 12 -33.10 60.56 -17.78
N GLN A 13 -32.35 61.48 -17.16
CA GLN A 13 -30.97 61.22 -16.71
C GLN A 13 -30.92 60.18 -15.58
N ILE A 14 -31.81 60.29 -14.60
CA ILE A 14 -31.93 59.32 -13.49
C ILE A 14 -32.35 57.94 -14.02
N ALA A 15 -33.30 57.89 -14.96
CA ALA A 15 -33.75 56.64 -15.58
C ALA A 15 -32.64 55.94 -16.38
N LEU A 16 -31.86 56.70 -17.17
CA LEU A 16 -30.72 56.17 -17.92
C LEU A 16 -29.60 55.66 -17.00
N LEU A 17 -29.35 56.34 -15.88
CA LEU A 17 -28.35 55.93 -14.90
C LEU A 17 -28.76 54.64 -14.17
N GLY A 18 -30.03 54.51 -13.79
CA GLY A 18 -30.57 53.27 -13.21
C GLY A 18 -30.48 52.09 -14.16
N MET A 19 -30.84 52.29 -15.43
CA MET A 19 -30.76 51.25 -16.46
C MET A 19 -29.31 50.84 -16.78
N GLY A 20 -28.39 51.81 -16.82
CA GLY A 20 -26.96 51.54 -16.97
C GLY A 20 -26.38 50.76 -15.79
N GLY A 21 -26.77 51.11 -14.55
CA GLY A 21 -26.37 50.38 -13.35
C GLY A 21 -26.85 48.92 -13.34
N VAL A 22 -28.10 48.67 -13.75
CA VAL A 22 -28.65 47.30 -13.87
C VAL A 22 -27.94 46.48 -14.94
N LEU A 23 -27.63 47.06 -16.10
CA LEU A 23 -26.88 46.39 -17.16
C LEU A 23 -25.45 46.04 -16.71
N LEU A 24 -24.79 46.96 -16.01
CA LEU A 24 -23.44 46.76 -15.52
C LEU A 24 -23.40 45.71 -14.38
N LEU A 25 -24.40 45.70 -13.50
CA LEU A 25 -24.61 44.64 -12.53
C LEU A 25 -24.84 43.28 -13.19
N GLY A 26 -25.68 43.22 -14.22
CA GLY A 26 -25.93 42.01 -15.00
C GLY A 26 -24.64 41.48 -15.65
N LEU A 27 -23.80 42.37 -16.18
CA LEU A 27 -22.53 42.00 -16.80
C LEU A 27 -21.50 41.49 -15.77
N VAL A 28 -21.37 42.13 -14.61
CA VAL A 28 -20.50 41.65 -13.52
C VAL A 28 -21.00 40.32 -12.95
N TYR A 29 -22.31 40.16 -12.81
CA TYR A 29 -22.92 38.90 -12.38
C TYR A 29 -22.67 37.78 -13.40
N MET A 30 -22.82 38.03 -14.69
CA MET A 30 -22.55 37.06 -15.76
C MET A 30 -21.07 36.66 -15.83
N ILE A 31 -20.14 37.61 -15.67
CA ILE A 31 -18.70 37.32 -15.58
C ILE A 31 -18.40 36.51 -14.30
N GLY A 32 -19.06 36.83 -13.19
CA GLY A 32 -18.95 36.08 -11.95
C GLY A 32 -19.45 34.64 -12.10
N LEU A 33 -20.63 34.43 -12.69
CA LEU A 33 -21.22 33.12 -12.94
C LEU A 33 -20.37 32.27 -13.88
N SER A 34 -19.93 32.82 -15.02
CA SER A 34 -19.09 32.09 -15.98
C SER A 34 -17.74 31.68 -15.40
N ARG A 35 -17.12 32.54 -14.57
CA ARG A 35 -15.91 32.16 -13.81
C ARG A 35 -16.21 31.10 -12.76
N GLN A 36 -17.35 31.20 -12.09
CA GLN A 36 -17.76 30.24 -11.07
C GLN A 36 -18.08 28.86 -11.66
N GLU A 37 -18.75 28.79 -12.82
CA GLU A 37 -19.04 27.55 -13.54
C GLU A 37 -17.74 26.86 -14.01
N ALA A 38 -16.81 27.62 -14.62
CA ALA A 38 -15.50 27.09 -15.02
C ALA A 38 -14.65 26.63 -13.82
N LEU A 39 -14.86 27.22 -12.64
CA LEU A 39 -14.26 26.82 -11.38
C LEU A 39 -15.08 25.75 -10.64
N GLN A 40 -16.26 25.34 -11.11
CA GLN A 40 -17.10 24.29 -10.52
C GLN A 40 -16.87 22.92 -11.17
N GLU A 41 -16.54 22.85 -12.46
CA GLU A 41 -16.18 21.58 -13.12
C GLU A 41 -14.84 21.01 -12.65
N LYS A 42 -13.88 21.87 -12.26
CA LYS A 42 -12.57 21.47 -11.71
C LYS A 42 -12.65 20.76 -10.33
N PRO A 43 -13.48 21.21 -9.37
CA PRO A 43 -13.73 20.53 -8.09
C PRO A 43 -14.15 19.07 -8.23
N ASP A 44 -14.97 18.72 -9.22
CA ASP A 44 -15.43 17.34 -9.40
C ASP A 44 -14.29 16.41 -9.87
N ALA A 45 -13.34 16.93 -10.64
CA ALA A 45 -12.14 16.19 -11.03
C ALA A 45 -11.17 16.04 -9.84
N GLY A 46 -10.95 17.12 -9.07
CA GLY A 46 -10.12 17.11 -7.87
C GLY A 46 -10.64 16.19 -6.78
N ALA A 47 -11.96 16.21 -6.51
CA ALA A 47 -12.59 15.32 -5.53
C ALA A 47 -12.52 13.84 -5.94
N ARG A 48 -12.62 13.55 -7.25
CA ARG A 48 -12.41 12.19 -7.78
C ARG A 48 -10.96 11.74 -7.60
N LEU A 49 -9.99 12.59 -7.92
CA LEU A 49 -8.58 12.30 -7.70
C LEU A 49 -8.28 12.04 -6.22
N ARG A 50 -8.80 12.88 -5.32
CA ARG A 50 -8.65 12.73 -3.87
C ARG A 50 -9.24 11.41 -3.38
N SER A 51 -10.48 11.11 -3.76
CA SER A 51 -11.12 9.85 -3.34
C SER A 51 -10.39 8.61 -3.87
N ALA A 52 -9.83 8.66 -5.08
CA ALA A 52 -9.00 7.60 -5.62
C ALA A 52 -7.70 7.41 -4.81
N ILE A 53 -6.97 8.48 -4.49
CA ILE A 53 -5.71 8.39 -3.73
C ILE A 53 -5.95 7.92 -2.29
N VAL A 54 -6.96 8.45 -1.60
CA VAL A 54 -7.34 8.00 -0.25
C VAL A 54 -7.69 6.51 -0.24
N ALA A 55 -8.43 6.05 -1.26
CA ALA A 55 -8.79 4.66 -1.37
C ALA A 55 -7.59 3.75 -1.71
N ILE A 56 -6.65 4.21 -2.55
CA ILE A 56 -5.37 3.53 -2.80
C ILE A 56 -4.61 3.34 -1.49
N HIS A 57 -4.46 4.41 -0.69
CA HIS A 57 -3.75 4.34 0.58
C HIS A 57 -4.44 3.36 1.56
N GLY A 58 -5.77 3.44 1.68
CA GLY A 58 -6.54 2.53 2.52
C GLY A 58 -6.45 1.06 2.09
N ASP A 59 -6.51 0.78 0.79
CA ASP A 59 -6.37 -0.58 0.25
C ASP A 59 -4.93 -1.08 0.36
N LEU A 60 -3.93 -0.21 0.24
CA LEU A 60 -2.52 -0.54 0.45
C LEU A 60 -2.25 -0.95 1.91
N GLY A 61 -2.76 -0.17 2.87
CA GLY A 61 -2.70 -0.52 4.29
C GLY A 61 -3.44 -1.82 4.60
N SER A 62 -4.61 -2.03 3.99
CA SER A 62 -5.38 -3.28 4.11
C SER A 62 -4.63 -4.47 3.51
N ALA A 63 -3.95 -4.29 2.39
CA ALA A 63 -3.11 -5.32 1.77
C ALA A 63 -1.99 -5.72 2.71
N ARG A 64 -1.29 -4.75 3.31
CA ARG A 64 -0.22 -5.00 4.30
C ARG A 64 -0.72 -5.76 5.54
N GLN A 65 -1.92 -5.45 6.02
CA GLN A 65 -2.54 -6.18 7.11
C GLN A 65 -2.80 -7.65 6.73
N VAL A 66 -3.35 -7.89 5.53
CA VAL A 66 -3.60 -9.25 5.02
C VAL A 66 -2.29 -10.02 4.82
N GLU A 67 -1.23 -9.37 4.33
CA GLU A 67 0.10 -9.96 4.19
C GLU A 67 0.68 -10.42 5.53
N THR A 68 0.56 -9.58 6.56
CA THR A 68 0.99 -9.92 7.92
C THR A 68 0.18 -11.08 8.49
N GLU A 69 -1.14 -11.08 8.26
CA GLU A 69 -2.01 -12.18 8.64
C GLU A 69 -1.65 -13.47 7.89
N PHE A 70 -1.25 -13.37 6.61
CA PHE A 70 -0.80 -14.51 5.82
C PHE A 70 0.49 -15.12 6.38
N LEU A 71 1.49 -14.32 6.72
CA LEU A 71 2.73 -14.83 7.33
C LEU A 71 2.47 -15.53 8.67
N LEU A 72 1.48 -15.07 9.43
CA LEU A 72 1.09 -15.67 10.71
C LEU A 72 0.26 -16.96 10.53
N LYS A 73 -0.76 -16.92 9.67
CA LYS A 73 -1.79 -17.98 9.57
C LYS A 73 -1.61 -18.92 8.39
N ARG A 74 -0.80 -18.54 7.39
CA ARG A 74 -0.43 -19.32 6.20
C ARG A 74 -1.62 -19.85 5.41
N ARG A 75 -2.70 -19.06 5.32
CA ARG A 75 -3.94 -19.45 4.65
C ARG A 75 -3.96 -18.98 3.21
N GLU A 76 -4.19 -19.92 2.30
CA GLU A 76 -4.30 -19.66 0.86
C GLU A 76 -5.35 -18.58 0.52
N SER A 77 -6.47 -18.54 1.25
CA SER A 77 -7.52 -17.54 1.02
C SER A 77 -7.07 -16.09 1.26
N LEU A 78 -6.03 -15.87 2.07
CA LEU A 78 -5.46 -14.53 2.30
C LEU A 78 -4.69 -14.02 1.08
N ILE A 79 -4.11 -14.92 0.28
CA ILE A 79 -3.44 -14.57 -0.99
C ILE A 79 -4.48 -13.97 -1.94
N GLY A 80 -5.60 -14.66 -2.17
CA GLY A 80 -6.68 -14.15 -3.05
C GLY A 80 -7.32 -12.86 -2.54
N LYS A 81 -7.46 -12.71 -1.21
CA LYS A 81 -7.92 -11.45 -0.60
C LYS A 81 -6.96 -10.29 -0.89
N ARG A 82 -5.64 -10.52 -0.75
CA ARG A 82 -4.61 -9.52 -1.06
C ARG A 82 -4.60 -9.16 -2.55
N GLU A 83 -4.69 -10.15 -3.43
CA GLU A 83 -4.76 -9.93 -4.89
C GLU A 83 -5.95 -9.07 -5.30
N THR A 84 -7.11 -9.29 -4.67
CA THR A 84 -8.30 -8.47 -4.89
C THR A 84 -8.07 -7.00 -4.52
N LEU A 85 -7.44 -6.73 -3.36
CA LEU A 85 -7.12 -5.37 -2.92
C LEU A 85 -6.18 -4.68 -3.91
N VAL A 86 -5.09 -5.36 -4.27
CA VAL A 86 -4.11 -4.84 -5.22
C VAL A 86 -4.71 -4.57 -6.60
N ALA A 87 -5.63 -5.42 -7.07
CA ALA A 87 -6.35 -5.17 -8.32
C ALA A 87 -7.20 -3.89 -8.26
N ARG A 88 -7.85 -3.60 -7.12
CA ARG A 88 -8.56 -2.33 -6.91
C ARG A 88 -7.61 -1.14 -6.91
N ILE A 89 -6.47 -1.24 -6.22
CA ILE A 89 -5.42 -0.21 -6.24
C ILE A 89 -4.99 0.07 -7.69
N ALA A 90 -4.71 -0.98 -8.47
CA ALA A 90 -4.24 -0.85 -9.84
C ALA A 90 -5.25 -0.13 -10.76
N GLU A 91 -6.54 -0.38 -10.56
CA GLU A 91 -7.63 0.28 -11.31
C GLU A 91 -7.79 1.75 -10.88
N GLN A 92 -7.75 2.03 -9.58
CA GLN A 92 -7.79 3.42 -9.08
C GLN A 92 -6.58 4.22 -9.57
N LEU A 93 -5.40 3.60 -9.57
CA LEU A 93 -4.18 4.24 -10.02
C LEU A 93 -4.24 4.61 -11.51
N LYS A 94 -4.99 3.87 -12.33
CA LYS A 94 -5.21 4.22 -13.74
C LYS A 94 -5.96 5.55 -13.87
N GLN A 95 -6.95 5.80 -13.00
CA GLN A 95 -7.70 7.06 -12.98
C GLN A 95 -6.82 8.22 -12.53
N VAL A 96 -5.97 7.97 -11.52
CA VAL A 96 -4.98 8.94 -11.05
C VAL A 96 -4.00 9.32 -12.15
N GLU A 97 -3.40 8.32 -12.82
CA GLU A 97 -2.46 8.53 -13.93
C GLU A 97 -3.08 9.35 -15.07
N GLN A 98 -4.34 9.06 -15.43
CA GLN A 98 -5.07 9.84 -16.43
C GLN A 98 -5.29 11.29 -15.98
N ALA A 99 -5.62 11.51 -14.70
CA ALA A 99 -5.85 12.85 -14.17
C ALA A 99 -4.58 13.71 -14.10
N VAL A 100 -3.41 13.09 -13.89
CA VAL A 100 -2.13 13.81 -13.79
C VAL A 100 -1.36 13.88 -15.11
N ALA A 101 -1.80 13.19 -16.17
CA ALA A 101 -1.08 13.06 -17.43
C ALA A 101 -0.72 14.42 -18.08
N GLU A 102 -1.67 15.35 -18.08
CA GLU A 102 -1.54 16.68 -18.72
C GLU A 102 -0.92 17.74 -17.80
N LEU A 103 -0.57 17.38 -16.56
CA LEU A 103 0.07 18.33 -15.63
C LEU A 103 1.52 18.63 -16.05
N PRO A 104 2.05 19.82 -15.70
CA PRO A 104 3.47 20.12 -15.84
C PRO A 104 4.35 19.06 -15.16
N ALA A 105 5.53 18.78 -15.74
CA ALA A 105 6.44 17.74 -15.25
C ALA A 105 6.94 17.99 -13.81
N ASP A 106 6.99 19.25 -13.39
CA ASP A 106 7.39 19.70 -12.06
C ASP A 106 6.22 19.78 -11.05
N ALA A 107 4.99 19.52 -11.50
CA ALA A 107 3.84 19.52 -10.60
C ALA A 107 3.98 18.43 -9.53
N PRO A 108 3.74 18.73 -8.23
CA PRO A 108 3.86 17.74 -7.15
C PRO A 108 3.08 16.44 -7.40
N LEU A 109 1.90 16.55 -8.03
CA LEU A 109 1.03 15.41 -8.37
C LEU A 109 1.64 14.45 -9.41
N LYS A 110 2.66 14.86 -10.18
CA LYS A 110 3.37 13.95 -11.11
C LYS A 110 4.07 12.80 -10.41
N ARG A 111 4.36 12.92 -9.10
CA ARG A 111 4.89 11.80 -8.30
C ARG A 111 3.96 10.59 -8.29
N ALA A 112 2.67 10.76 -8.57
CA ALA A 112 1.72 9.66 -8.68
C ALA A 112 2.11 8.63 -9.76
N GLU A 113 2.80 9.04 -10.83
CA GLU A 113 3.27 8.14 -11.89
C GLU A 113 4.30 7.12 -11.37
N ALA A 114 5.04 7.45 -10.30
CA ALA A 114 6.00 6.53 -9.68
C ALA A 114 5.34 5.42 -8.85
N ILE A 115 4.07 5.60 -8.43
CA ILE A 115 3.34 4.62 -7.62
C ILE A 115 3.19 3.30 -8.39
N ARG A 116 3.01 3.35 -9.72
CA ARG A 116 2.82 2.14 -10.56
C ARG A 116 4.01 1.19 -10.49
N ALA A 117 5.21 1.74 -10.62
CA ALA A 117 6.43 0.94 -10.54
C ALA A 117 6.60 0.32 -9.15
N GLY A 118 6.33 1.09 -8.10
CA GLY A 118 6.37 0.61 -6.72
C GLY A 118 5.32 -0.48 -6.44
N LEU A 119 4.09 -0.31 -6.93
CA LEU A 119 3.01 -1.28 -6.81
C LEU A 119 3.36 -2.59 -7.54
N ASN A 120 3.89 -2.53 -8.76
CA ASN A 120 4.29 -3.72 -9.50
C ASN A 120 5.39 -4.50 -8.76
N LEU A 121 6.38 -3.81 -8.20
CA LEU A 121 7.42 -4.45 -7.40
C LEU A 121 6.85 -5.09 -6.13
N TYR A 122 5.94 -4.38 -5.45
CA TYR A 122 5.22 -4.88 -4.28
C TYR A 122 4.39 -6.13 -4.61
N MET A 123 3.75 -6.17 -5.79
CA MET A 123 3.00 -7.31 -6.29
C MET A 123 3.89 -8.54 -6.46
N THR A 124 4.97 -8.41 -7.24
CA THR A 124 5.90 -9.49 -7.55
C THR A 124 6.54 -10.06 -6.28
N ARG A 125 6.95 -9.21 -5.34
CA ARG A 125 7.63 -9.66 -4.12
C ARG A 125 6.71 -10.45 -3.20
N PHE A 126 5.44 -10.09 -3.10
CA PHE A 126 4.49 -10.95 -2.39
C PHE A 126 4.25 -12.29 -3.08
N GLN A 127 4.28 -12.36 -4.42
CA GLN A 127 4.19 -13.64 -5.12
C GLN A 127 5.36 -14.55 -4.76
N ASN A 128 6.57 -13.98 -4.62
CA ASN A 128 7.73 -14.72 -4.12
C ASN A 128 7.51 -15.23 -2.69
N VAL A 129 7.03 -14.38 -1.78
CA VAL A 129 6.68 -14.76 -0.40
C VAL A 129 5.68 -15.91 -0.39
N ALA A 130 4.60 -15.80 -1.18
CA ALA A 130 3.59 -16.83 -1.29
C ALA A 130 4.16 -18.15 -1.84
N ALA A 131 5.01 -18.09 -2.86
CA ALA A 131 5.66 -19.26 -3.44
C ALA A 131 6.64 -19.94 -2.46
N ALA A 132 7.45 -19.14 -1.75
CA ALA A 132 8.35 -19.62 -0.72
C ALA A 132 7.58 -20.28 0.43
N GLN A 133 6.48 -19.67 0.88
CA GLN A 133 5.62 -20.23 1.93
C GLN A 133 4.95 -21.53 1.48
N ARG A 134 4.46 -21.63 0.24
CA ARG A 134 3.89 -22.88 -0.30
C ARG A 134 4.92 -24.00 -0.38
N THR A 135 6.16 -23.66 -0.77
CA THR A 135 7.27 -24.62 -0.83
C THR A 135 7.65 -25.12 0.57
N LEU A 136 7.75 -24.20 1.53
CA LEU A 136 8.03 -24.54 2.93
C LEU A 136 6.91 -25.39 3.54
N GLY A 137 5.66 -25.06 3.21
CA GLY A 137 4.44 -25.71 3.68
C GLY A 137 3.45 -24.71 4.27
N LEU A 138 2.17 -24.80 3.90
CA LEU A 138 1.08 -24.01 4.48
C LEU A 138 0.57 -24.63 5.79
N THR A 139 0.77 -25.93 5.96
CA THR A 139 0.36 -26.72 7.11
C THR A 139 1.53 -27.54 7.66
N GLU A 140 1.32 -28.23 8.78
CA GLU A 140 2.35 -29.11 9.33
C GLU A 140 2.58 -30.40 8.52
N LYS A 141 1.80 -30.62 7.45
CA LYS A 141 1.77 -31.88 6.68
C LYS A 141 2.21 -31.72 5.23
N ASP A 142 2.41 -30.51 4.75
CA ASP A 142 2.75 -30.23 3.36
C ASP A 142 4.16 -29.64 3.23
N GLY A 143 4.64 -29.59 1.99
CA GLY A 143 5.93 -29.00 1.65
C GLY A 143 7.13 -29.64 2.37
N VAL A 144 8.16 -28.82 2.55
CA VAL A 144 9.39 -29.21 3.24
C VAL A 144 9.12 -29.49 4.73
N GLN A 145 8.18 -28.78 5.36
CA GLN A 145 7.80 -28.97 6.76
C GLN A 145 7.20 -30.36 7.01
N GLY A 146 6.25 -30.81 6.18
CA GLY A 146 5.67 -32.14 6.26
C GLY A 146 6.71 -33.23 6.08
N SER A 147 7.58 -33.06 5.07
CA SER A 147 8.68 -33.99 4.79
C SER A 147 9.64 -34.11 5.98
N LEU A 148 10.01 -32.99 6.62
CA LEU A 148 10.85 -32.97 7.82
C LEU A 148 10.20 -33.76 8.96
N ARG A 149 8.90 -33.52 9.20
CA ARG A 149 8.13 -34.19 10.24
C ARG A 149 8.08 -35.70 10.03
N GLU A 150 7.88 -36.15 8.80
CA GLU A 150 7.90 -37.59 8.45
C GLU A 150 9.25 -38.24 8.73
N ALA A 151 10.35 -37.57 8.35
CA ALA A 151 11.70 -38.10 8.60
C ALA A 151 12.01 -38.22 10.09
N VAL A 152 11.62 -37.22 10.88
CA VAL A 152 11.70 -37.27 12.34
C VAL A 152 10.93 -38.46 12.89
N HIS A 153 9.66 -38.63 12.50
CA HIS A 153 8.82 -39.72 13.01
C HIS A 153 9.39 -41.09 12.63
N ALA A 154 9.97 -41.21 11.44
CA ALA A 154 10.63 -42.45 11.01
C ALA A 154 11.83 -42.78 11.90
N VAL A 155 12.68 -41.79 12.21
CA VAL A 155 13.81 -41.96 13.14
C VAL A 155 13.31 -42.33 14.54
N GLU A 156 12.39 -41.55 15.11
CA GLU A 156 11.87 -41.76 16.48
C GLU A 156 11.22 -43.14 16.62
N LYS A 157 10.34 -43.51 15.69
CA LYS A 157 9.67 -44.82 15.67
C LYS A 157 10.68 -45.96 15.63
N ARG A 158 11.72 -45.83 14.80
CA ARG A 158 12.71 -46.88 14.62
C ARG A 158 13.68 -46.98 15.79
N LEU A 159 14.18 -45.83 16.27
CA LEU A 159 15.16 -45.78 17.34
C LEU A 159 14.55 -46.24 18.66
N PHE A 160 13.33 -45.80 18.99
CA PHE A 160 12.68 -46.13 20.25
C PHE A 160 12.09 -47.54 20.31
N SER A 161 12.23 -48.35 19.25
CA SER A 161 12.01 -49.80 19.34
C SER A 161 13.16 -50.54 20.03
N PHE A 162 14.24 -49.83 20.39
CA PHE A 162 15.43 -50.38 21.02
C PHE A 162 15.76 -49.64 22.32
N ASP A 163 16.36 -50.35 23.28
CA ASP A 163 16.87 -49.76 24.52
C ASP A 163 18.28 -49.18 24.29
N GLU A 164 18.33 -48.02 23.64
CA GLU A 164 19.57 -47.30 23.34
C GLU A 164 19.55 -45.88 23.94
N PRO A 165 19.82 -45.73 25.25
CA PRO A 165 19.68 -44.45 25.95
C PRO A 165 20.55 -43.34 25.36
N ARG A 166 21.80 -43.65 24.98
CA ARG A 166 22.73 -42.67 24.41
C ARG A 166 22.23 -42.10 23.07
N LEU A 167 21.76 -42.98 22.19
CA LEU A 167 21.21 -42.57 20.89
C LEU A 167 19.91 -41.79 21.08
N SER A 168 19.07 -42.21 22.03
CA SER A 168 17.82 -41.53 22.36
C SER A 168 18.06 -40.10 22.85
N VAL A 169 19.05 -39.88 23.73
CA VAL A 169 19.43 -38.54 24.19
C VAL A 169 19.89 -37.66 23.02
N LEU A 170 20.75 -38.18 22.14
CA LEU A 170 21.22 -37.43 20.97
C LEU A 170 20.07 -37.07 20.03
N MET A 171 19.12 -37.99 19.81
CA MET A 171 17.92 -37.72 19.02
C MET A 171 17.08 -36.60 19.64
N LEU A 172 16.83 -36.65 20.95
CA LEU A 172 16.08 -35.61 21.65
C LEU A 172 16.78 -34.25 21.63
N MET A 173 18.12 -34.24 21.68
CA MET A 173 18.89 -33.00 21.49
C MET A 173 18.76 -32.45 20.08
N MET A 174 18.82 -33.29 19.03
CA MET A 174 18.53 -32.83 17.66
C MET A 174 17.12 -32.22 17.57
N ARG A 175 16.10 -32.88 18.13
CA ARG A 175 14.72 -32.35 18.18
C ARG A 175 14.61 -31.01 18.90
N ARG A 176 15.40 -30.81 19.96
CA ARG A 176 15.47 -29.54 20.67
C ARG A 176 16.01 -28.43 19.77
N HIS A 177 17.16 -28.64 19.14
CA HIS A 177 17.76 -27.65 18.24
C HIS A 177 16.87 -27.37 17.03
N GLU A 178 16.23 -28.38 16.45
CA GLU A 178 15.24 -28.18 15.38
C GLU A 178 14.09 -27.27 15.82
N LYS A 179 13.49 -27.54 16.99
CA LYS A 179 12.38 -26.73 17.52
C LYS A 179 12.82 -25.32 17.88
N ASP A 180 14.01 -25.16 18.45
CA ASP A 180 14.60 -23.85 18.74
C ASP A 180 14.84 -23.06 17.44
N PHE A 181 15.29 -23.72 16.36
CA PHE A 181 15.38 -23.11 15.04
C PHE A 181 14.01 -22.70 14.50
N ILE A 182 13.00 -23.59 14.54
CA ILE A 182 11.65 -23.27 14.05
C ILE A 182 11.05 -22.05 14.78
N LEU A 183 11.35 -21.91 16.08
CA LEU A 183 10.85 -20.81 16.90
C LEU A 183 11.61 -19.49 16.69
N ARG A 184 12.93 -19.55 16.49
CA ARG A 184 13.81 -18.37 16.54
C ARG A 184 14.47 -18.02 15.21
N GLY A 185 14.64 -18.99 14.32
CA GLY A 185 15.27 -18.82 13.00
C GLY A 185 16.77 -18.51 13.05
N GLU A 186 17.48 -18.85 14.13
CA GLU A 186 18.91 -18.56 14.27
C GLU A 186 19.78 -19.71 13.75
N ASP A 187 20.75 -19.39 12.89
CA ASP A 187 21.64 -20.37 12.24
C ASP A 187 22.45 -21.23 13.22
N LYS A 188 22.72 -20.74 14.43
CA LYS A 188 23.44 -21.53 15.46
C LYS A 188 22.77 -22.88 15.74
N TYR A 189 21.43 -22.96 15.65
CA TYR A 189 20.71 -24.22 15.87
C TYR A 189 20.90 -25.21 14.71
N VAL A 190 21.21 -24.71 13.51
CA VAL A 190 21.61 -25.53 12.35
C VAL A 190 22.94 -26.22 12.64
N ASP A 191 23.91 -25.48 13.16
CA ASP A 191 25.22 -26.00 13.53
C ASP A 191 25.14 -26.98 14.71
N GLU A 192 24.38 -26.64 15.76
CA GLU A 192 24.19 -27.50 16.92
C GLU A 192 23.52 -28.83 16.56
N LEU A 193 22.53 -28.83 15.66
CA LEU A 193 21.93 -30.08 15.17
C LEU A 193 22.95 -30.92 14.40
N ARG A 194 23.75 -30.30 13.52
CA ARG A 194 24.83 -30.99 12.80
C ARG A 194 25.88 -31.57 13.72
N ASP A 195 26.22 -30.88 14.82
CA ASP A 195 27.10 -31.42 15.86
C ASP A 195 26.49 -32.68 16.48
N ARG A 196 25.19 -32.67 16.84
CA ARG A 196 24.51 -33.85 17.38
C ARG A 196 24.47 -35.00 16.37
N VAL A 197 24.27 -34.73 15.08
CA VAL A 197 24.35 -35.77 14.03
C VAL A 197 25.77 -36.36 13.95
N ARG A 198 26.81 -35.52 14.03
CA ARG A 198 28.22 -35.95 14.05
C ARG A 198 28.55 -36.81 15.27
N GLU A 199 27.92 -36.56 16.41
CA GLU A 199 28.03 -37.41 17.61
C GLU A 199 27.19 -38.70 17.52
N PHE A 200 26.04 -38.65 16.84
CA PHE A 200 25.14 -39.79 16.69
C PHE A 200 25.77 -40.92 15.88
N LYS A 201 26.42 -40.59 14.76
CA LYS A 201 27.04 -41.57 13.84
C LYS A 201 28.02 -42.53 14.55
N PRO A 202 29.06 -42.07 15.27
CA PRO A 202 29.97 -42.96 15.98
C PRO A 202 29.30 -43.69 17.15
N ALA A 203 28.34 -43.06 17.85
CA ALA A 203 27.57 -43.73 18.89
C ALA A 203 26.74 -44.89 18.33
N LEU A 204 26.18 -44.74 17.12
CA LEU A 204 25.44 -45.79 16.43
C LEU A 204 26.38 -46.93 15.99
N THR A 205 27.57 -46.61 15.50
CA THR A 205 28.56 -47.65 15.16
C THR A 205 28.97 -48.46 16.39
N ALA A 206 29.13 -47.81 17.54
CA ALA A 206 29.54 -48.43 18.80
C ALA A 206 28.42 -49.19 19.54
N SER A 207 27.15 -49.08 19.11
CA SER A 207 26.03 -49.73 19.80
C SER A 207 26.00 -51.25 19.60
N ALA A 208 25.19 -51.94 20.41
CA ALA A 208 25.02 -53.40 20.32
C ALA A 208 23.99 -53.83 19.24
N LEU A 209 23.43 -52.88 18.49
CA LEU A 209 22.45 -53.14 17.44
C LEU A 209 23.06 -53.96 16.28
N SER A 210 22.20 -54.68 15.56
CA SER A 210 22.63 -55.41 14.35
C SER A 210 23.10 -54.45 13.25
N GLN A 211 23.92 -54.95 12.33
CA GLN A 211 24.47 -54.14 11.25
C GLN A 211 23.38 -53.58 10.31
N GLU A 212 22.31 -54.35 10.11
CA GLU A 212 21.13 -53.94 9.34
C GLU A 212 20.45 -52.73 10.00
N VAL A 213 20.22 -52.80 11.31
CA VAL A 213 19.61 -51.70 12.09
C VAL A 213 20.50 -50.46 12.07
N LYS A 214 21.81 -50.63 12.24
CA LYS A 214 22.78 -49.50 12.17
C LYS A 214 22.73 -48.82 10.81
N THR A 215 22.66 -49.59 9.73
CA THR A 215 22.57 -49.06 8.36
C THR A 215 21.26 -48.31 8.14
N GLU A 216 20.15 -48.87 8.60
CA GLU A 216 18.82 -48.25 8.53
C GLU A 216 18.76 -46.94 9.31
N LEU A 217 19.14 -46.94 10.59
CA LEU A 217 19.16 -45.74 11.44
C LEU A 217 20.11 -44.67 10.90
N GLY A 218 21.28 -45.07 10.38
CA GLY A 218 22.22 -44.14 9.74
C GLY A 218 21.61 -43.45 8.52
N THR A 219 20.86 -44.20 7.71
CA THR A 219 20.12 -43.67 6.56
C THR A 219 19.02 -42.71 7.00
N LEU A 220 18.22 -43.10 8.00
CA LEU A 220 17.13 -42.27 8.53
C LEU A 220 17.65 -40.94 9.11
N ILE A 221 18.74 -40.98 9.88
CA ILE A 221 19.38 -39.77 10.43
C ILE A 221 19.93 -38.87 9.33
N GLY A 222 20.60 -39.43 8.30
CA GLY A 222 21.05 -38.63 7.15
C GLY A 222 19.88 -37.99 6.41
N SER A 223 18.77 -38.71 6.27
CA SER A 223 17.52 -38.22 5.68
C SER A 223 16.88 -37.11 6.51
N TYR A 224 16.93 -37.22 7.83
CA TYR A 224 16.46 -36.20 8.76
C TYR A 224 17.32 -34.93 8.68
N GLU A 225 18.65 -35.07 8.78
CA GLU A 225 19.60 -33.96 8.65
C GLU A 225 19.37 -33.18 7.34
N ALA A 226 19.29 -33.89 6.20
CA ALA A 226 19.09 -33.27 4.90
C ALA A 226 17.77 -32.49 4.80
N ARG A 227 16.68 -33.04 5.32
CA ARG A 227 15.37 -32.36 5.31
C ARG A 227 15.34 -31.16 6.25
N PHE A 228 16.04 -31.23 7.38
CA PHE A 228 16.15 -30.08 8.27
C PHE A 228 16.97 -28.96 7.62
N MET A 229 18.07 -29.27 6.91
CA MET A 229 18.81 -28.26 6.14
C MET A 229 17.93 -27.61 5.05
N ALA A 230 17.14 -28.41 4.34
CA ALA A 230 16.20 -27.89 3.35
C ALA A 230 15.13 -26.99 3.99
N TYR A 231 14.63 -27.36 5.17
CA TYR A 231 13.69 -26.53 5.93
C TYR A 231 14.35 -25.22 6.35
N ALA A 232 15.57 -25.26 6.89
CA ALA A 232 16.29 -24.08 7.32
C ALA A 232 16.56 -23.09 6.18
N ALA A 233 17.02 -23.59 5.03
CA ALA A 233 17.22 -22.78 3.83
C ALA A 233 15.90 -22.16 3.32
N GLY A 234 14.82 -22.94 3.30
CA GLY A 234 13.50 -22.45 2.90
C GLY A 234 12.94 -21.38 3.86
N ALA A 235 13.16 -21.55 5.16
CA ALA A 235 12.78 -20.58 6.18
C ALA A 235 13.57 -19.26 6.04
N SER A 236 14.88 -19.33 5.77
CA SER A 236 15.70 -18.13 5.49
C SER A 236 15.21 -17.40 4.24
N THR A 237 14.97 -18.14 3.15
CA THR A 237 14.47 -17.57 1.89
C THR A 237 13.13 -16.86 2.11
N LEU A 238 12.19 -17.50 2.83
CA LEU A 238 10.91 -16.88 3.16
C LEU A 238 11.08 -15.60 3.98
N LYS A 239 12.00 -15.60 4.95
CA LYS A 239 12.31 -14.43 5.76
C LYS A 239 12.85 -13.28 4.91
N GLU A 240 13.82 -13.56 4.04
CA GLU A 240 14.41 -12.56 3.14
C GLU A 240 13.35 -11.93 2.23
N GLU A 241 12.51 -12.74 1.59
CA GLU A 241 11.43 -12.23 0.73
C GLU A 241 10.40 -11.41 1.52
N ALA A 242 10.12 -11.77 2.78
CA ALA A 242 9.21 -11.02 3.65
C ALA A 242 9.81 -9.67 4.10
N ASP A 243 11.11 -9.64 4.40
CA ASP A 243 11.85 -8.43 4.77
C ASP A 243 11.94 -7.48 3.55
N ASP A 244 12.22 -8.01 2.36
CA ASP A 244 12.20 -7.25 1.10
C ASP A 244 10.82 -6.66 0.81
N LEU A 245 9.75 -7.45 0.96
CA LEU A 245 8.38 -6.98 0.80
C LEU A 245 8.06 -5.82 1.76
N ALA A 246 8.49 -5.92 3.02
CA ALA A 246 8.32 -4.87 4.02
C ALA A 246 9.11 -3.60 3.65
N SER A 247 10.32 -3.73 3.14
CA SER A 247 11.15 -2.61 2.65
C SER A 247 10.53 -1.91 1.42
N ILE A 248 9.89 -2.67 0.52
CA ILE A 248 9.16 -2.10 -0.61
C ILE A 248 7.92 -1.34 -0.14
N PHE A 249 7.15 -1.93 0.77
CA PHE A 249 6.02 -1.24 1.39
C PHE A 249 6.47 0.07 2.06
N GLY A 250 7.55 0.03 2.85
CA GLY A 250 8.10 1.22 3.51
C GLY A 250 8.59 2.34 2.58
N ARG A 251 8.76 2.06 1.28
CA ARG A 251 9.05 3.07 0.24
C ARG A 251 7.80 3.49 -0.51
N LEU A 252 6.85 2.59 -0.72
CA LEU A 252 5.62 2.83 -1.45
C LEU A 252 4.61 3.65 -0.62
N ASP A 253 4.46 3.32 0.65
CA ASP A 253 3.54 3.98 1.58
C ASP A 253 3.81 5.51 1.70
N PRO A 254 5.03 5.98 1.98
CA PRO A 254 5.30 7.42 2.03
C PRO A 254 5.14 8.11 0.67
N LEU A 255 5.38 7.41 -0.44
CA LEU A 255 5.14 7.96 -1.78
C LEU A 255 3.64 8.21 -2.02
N VAL A 256 2.78 7.27 -1.61
CA VAL A 256 1.32 7.44 -1.69
C VAL A 256 0.86 8.58 -0.76
N ALA A 257 1.37 8.63 0.46
CA ALA A 257 1.04 9.69 1.42
C ALA A 257 1.49 11.09 0.95
N GLU A 258 2.62 11.18 0.26
CA GLU A 258 3.08 12.44 -0.34
C GLU A 258 2.12 12.91 -1.44
N VAL A 259 1.68 12.00 -2.32
CA VAL A 259 0.71 12.33 -3.37
C VAL A 259 -0.63 12.71 -2.76
N GLU A 260 -1.08 12.02 -1.71
CA GLU A 260 -2.29 12.38 -0.97
C GLU A 260 -2.20 13.80 -0.43
N THR A 261 -1.08 14.14 0.23
CA THR A 261 -0.83 15.50 0.75
C THR A 261 -0.85 16.54 -0.37
N ALA A 262 -0.25 16.24 -1.52
CA ALA A 262 -0.26 17.13 -2.68
C ALA A 262 -1.68 17.36 -3.20
N VAL A 263 -2.52 16.32 -3.28
CA VAL A 263 -3.93 16.46 -3.68
C VAL A 263 -4.71 17.32 -2.67
N GLU A 264 -4.47 17.15 -1.37
CA GLU A 264 -5.13 17.95 -0.35
C GLU A 264 -4.75 19.43 -0.41
N GLN A 265 -3.48 19.73 -0.71
CA GLN A 265 -3.00 21.11 -0.87
C GLN A 265 -3.61 21.78 -2.11
N GLU A 266 -3.67 21.07 -3.24
CA GLU A 266 -4.31 21.56 -4.47
C GLU A 266 -5.81 21.81 -4.27
N ASP A 267 -6.52 20.89 -3.59
CA ASP A 267 -7.94 21.05 -3.27
C ASP A 267 -8.16 22.28 -2.35
N ALA A 268 -7.33 22.44 -1.31
CA ALA A 268 -7.41 23.60 -0.41
C ALA A 268 -7.15 24.93 -1.14
N ALA A 269 -6.15 24.97 -2.03
CA ALA A 269 -5.84 26.15 -2.84
C ALA A 269 -6.99 26.49 -3.79
N MET A 270 -7.58 25.50 -4.45
CA MET A 270 -8.74 25.66 -5.32
C MET A 270 -9.95 26.23 -4.56
N GLN A 271 -10.25 25.69 -3.37
CA GLN A 271 -11.36 26.18 -2.55
C GLN A 271 -11.15 27.63 -2.09
N ALA A 272 -9.90 27.99 -1.74
CA ALA A 272 -9.54 29.35 -1.39
C ALA A 272 -9.73 30.33 -2.58
N GLU A 273 -9.36 29.92 -3.80
CA GLU A 273 -9.55 30.72 -5.02
C GLU A 273 -11.03 30.91 -5.35
N ILE A 274 -11.85 29.86 -5.20
CA ILE A 274 -13.31 29.93 -5.37
C ILE A 274 -13.92 30.92 -4.36
N ALA A 275 -13.53 30.82 -3.08
CA ALA A 275 -14.01 31.71 -2.03
C ALA A 275 -13.61 33.18 -2.29
N ALA A 276 -12.36 33.43 -2.70
CA ALA A 276 -11.88 34.76 -3.06
C ALA A 276 -12.64 35.33 -4.26
N THR A 277 -12.87 34.53 -5.30
CA THR A 277 -13.63 34.94 -6.49
C THR A 277 -15.06 35.34 -6.13
N ARG A 278 -15.74 34.57 -5.26
CA ARG A 278 -17.07 34.92 -4.74
C ARG A 278 -17.07 36.22 -3.91
N SER A 279 -16.04 36.44 -3.11
CA SER A 279 -15.91 37.68 -2.34
C SER A 279 -15.71 38.90 -3.24
N HIS A 280 -14.85 38.79 -4.26
CA HIS A 280 -14.62 39.87 -5.22
C HIS A 280 -15.85 40.21 -6.06
N THR A 281 -16.61 39.21 -6.54
CA THR A 281 -17.83 39.45 -7.30
C THR A 281 -18.91 40.11 -6.44
N THR A 282 -19.10 39.65 -5.20
CA THR A 282 -20.07 40.27 -4.28
C THR A 282 -19.70 41.70 -3.90
N LEU A 283 -18.42 41.98 -3.61
CA LEU A 283 -17.95 43.33 -3.29
C LEU A 283 -18.09 44.28 -4.49
N ALA A 284 -17.76 43.81 -5.70
CA ALA A 284 -17.95 44.60 -6.92
C ALA A 284 -19.43 44.95 -7.14
N MET A 285 -20.34 44.00 -6.94
CA MET A 285 -21.79 44.25 -7.01
C MET A 285 -22.23 45.33 -6.01
N TRP A 286 -21.81 45.24 -4.75
CA TRP A 286 -22.13 46.24 -3.73
C TRP A 286 -21.56 47.63 -4.05
N ALA A 287 -20.33 47.69 -4.58
CA ALA A 287 -19.72 48.95 -5.01
C ALA A 287 -20.50 49.61 -6.15
N ILE A 288 -20.97 48.82 -7.13
CA ILE A 288 -21.78 49.33 -8.25
C ILE A 288 -23.14 49.82 -7.76
N ILE A 289 -23.80 49.08 -6.87
CA ILE A 289 -25.08 49.49 -6.26
C ILE A 289 -24.89 50.81 -5.50
N ALA A 290 -23.88 50.90 -4.63
CA ALA A 290 -23.59 52.10 -3.85
C ALA A 290 -23.28 53.31 -4.76
N ALA A 291 -22.46 53.13 -5.80
CA ALA A 291 -22.14 54.19 -6.75
C ALA A 291 -23.38 54.66 -7.53
N THR A 292 -24.24 53.73 -7.95
CA THR A 292 -25.48 54.04 -8.68
C THR A 292 -26.46 54.84 -7.81
N VAL A 293 -26.62 54.44 -6.54
CA VAL A 293 -27.48 55.14 -5.56
C VAL A 293 -26.93 56.54 -5.25
N LEU A 294 -25.62 56.68 -5.03
CA LEU A 294 -24.98 57.97 -4.77
C LEU A 294 -25.13 58.93 -5.95
N CYS A 295 -24.91 58.47 -7.18
CA CYS A 295 -25.06 59.30 -8.36
C CYS A 295 -26.52 59.72 -8.59
N ALA A 296 -27.48 58.82 -8.36
CA ALA A 296 -28.90 59.15 -8.44
C ALA A 296 -29.32 60.18 -7.37
N GLY A 297 -28.80 60.04 -6.14
CA GLY A 297 -29.02 61.01 -5.06
C GLY A 297 -28.44 62.39 -5.38
N ALA A 298 -27.22 62.45 -5.91
CA ALA A 298 -26.57 63.69 -6.31
C ALA A 298 -27.28 64.41 -7.46
N LEU A 299 -27.90 63.67 -8.39
CA LEU A 299 -28.75 64.23 -9.46
C LEU A 299 -30.12 64.71 -8.95
N SER A 300 -30.55 64.29 -7.75
CA SER A 300 -31.85 64.67 -7.18
C SER A 300 -31.82 65.92 -6.28
N LEU A 301 -30.61 66.38 -5.93
CA LEU A 301 -30.32 67.61 -5.17
C LEU A 301 -30.19 68.82 -6.10
#